data_AF-A0A366M8V9-F1
#
_entry.id   AF-A0A366M8V9-F1
#
_cell.length_a   1.000
_cell.length_b   1.000
_cell.length_c   1.000
_cell.angle_alpha   90.00
_cell.angle_beta   90.00
_cell.angle_gamma   90.00
#
_symmetry.space_group_name_H-M   'P 1'
#
loop_
_entity.id
_entity.type
_entity.pdbx_description
1 polymer ?
#
loop_
_entity_poly.entity_id
_entity_poly.type
_entity_poly.pdbx_seq_one_letter_code
_entity_poly.pdbx_strand_id
1 'polypeptide(L)'
;MLNKTITDSNNGDRIILDSGIYTNNVTDVIVNKNLTIVGKDKKNTIIDARQQGKIFRIYGQVTLINLTLINGYLGVHENGGVITNMKKTGVPIIPIILILLSILG
;
A
#
# COMPACT_ATOMS: atom_id res chain seq x y z
N MET A 1 4.72 -8.31 12.49
CA MET A 1 5.32 -8.10 11.15
C MET A 1 4.56 -7.00 10.44
N LEU A 2 5.24 -6.09 9.73
CA LEU A 2 4.68 -4.84 9.21
C LEU A 2 3.38 -5.01 8.40
N ASN A 3 3.36 -5.93 7.43
CA ASN A 3 2.18 -6.16 6.60
C ASN A 3 0.95 -6.60 7.42
N LYS A 4 1.15 -7.48 8.42
CA LYS A 4 0.06 -7.89 9.32
C LYS A 4 -0.49 -6.69 10.09
N THR A 5 0.38 -5.86 10.65
CA THR A 5 -0.02 -4.65 11.39
C THR A 5 -0.83 -3.68 10.53
N ILE A 6 -0.47 -3.51 9.26
CA ILE A 6 -1.21 -2.66 8.30
C ILE A 6 -2.55 -3.30 7.90
N THR A 7 -2.58 -4.62 7.75
CA THR A 7 -3.80 -5.35 7.41
C THR A 7 -4.83 -5.23 8.53
N ASP A 8 -4.39 -5.43 9.77
CA ASP A 8 -5.23 -5.42 10.97
C ASP A 8 -5.63 -4.01 11.44
N SER A 9 -4.95 -2.95 10.97
CA SER A 9 -5.27 -1.58 11.40
C SER A 9 -6.58 -1.08 10.82
N ASN A 10 -7.19 -0.10 11.48
CA ASN A 10 -8.38 0.59 11.01
C ASN A 10 -8.04 1.78 10.13
N ASN A 11 -9.04 2.28 9.40
CA ASN A 11 -8.91 3.48 8.60
C ASN A 11 -8.69 4.71 9.50
N GLY A 12 -7.62 5.45 9.24
CA GLY A 12 -7.20 6.61 10.03
C GLY A 12 -6.16 6.29 11.11
N ASP A 13 -5.81 5.02 11.32
CA ASP A 13 -4.90 4.63 12.38
C ASP A 13 -3.48 5.18 12.19
N ARG A 14 -2.82 5.33 13.34
CA ARG A 14 -1.40 5.68 13.44
C ARG A 14 -0.61 4.47 13.92
N ILE A 15 0.27 3.96 13.06
CA ILE A 15 1.19 2.85 13.36
C ILE A 15 2.54 3.43 13.77
N ILE A 16 3.03 3.03 14.94
CA ILE A 16 4.37 3.41 15.43
C ILE A 16 5.31 2.22 15.26
N LEU A 17 6.42 2.44 14.57
CA LEU A 17 7.49 1.46 14.40
C LEU A 17 8.65 1.82 15.32
N ASP A 18 9.04 0.89 16.19
CA ASP A 18 10.29 1.01 16.94
C ASP A 18 11.50 0.97 16.01
N SER A 19 12.64 1.49 16.47
CA SER A 19 13.91 1.41 15.76
C SER A 19 14.27 -0.05 15.48
N GLY A 20 14.69 -0.32 14.25
CA GLY A 20 15.03 -1.66 13.77
C GLY A 20 15.02 -1.74 12.25
N ILE A 21 15.56 -2.85 11.73
CA ILE A 21 15.55 -3.18 10.30
C ILE A 21 14.45 -4.21 10.06
N TYR A 22 13.40 -3.80 9.34
CA TYR A 22 12.26 -4.62 8.98
C TYR A 22 12.49 -5.22 7.59
N THR A 23 12.68 -6.54 7.53
CA THR A 23 12.97 -7.28 6.28
C THR A 23 11.91 -8.34 5.94
N ASN A 24 11.13 -8.78 6.93
CA ASN A 24 10.17 -9.87 6.76
C ASN A 24 8.79 -9.35 6.38
N ASN A 25 8.23 -9.86 5.27
CA ASN A 25 6.90 -9.50 4.77
C ASN A 25 6.71 -7.98 4.65
N VAL A 26 7.71 -7.31 4.05
CA VAL A 26 7.73 -5.86 3.83
C VAL A 26 7.60 -5.48 2.37
N THR A 27 7.53 -6.45 1.48
CA THR A 27 7.27 -6.21 0.06
C THR A 27 5.78 -6.27 -0.22
N ASP A 28 5.37 -5.51 -1.23
CA ASP A 28 4.07 -5.60 -1.85
C ASP A 28 2.88 -5.38 -0.90
N VAL A 29 3.14 -4.63 0.18
CA VAL A 29 2.17 -4.33 1.23
C VAL A 29 1.08 -3.43 0.69
N ILE A 30 -0.15 -3.94 0.68
CA ILE A 30 -1.32 -3.24 0.17
C ILE A 30 -1.86 -2.30 1.25
N VAL A 31 -1.94 -1.01 0.92
CA VAL A 31 -2.53 0.01 1.80
C VAL A 31 -3.75 0.62 1.12
N ASN A 32 -4.93 0.07 1.39
CA ASN A 32 -6.21 0.45 0.79
C ASN A 32 -7.10 1.30 1.71
N LYS A 33 -6.50 1.89 2.74
CA LYS A 33 -7.13 2.70 3.78
C LYS A 33 -6.22 3.88 4.11
N ASN A 34 -6.74 4.88 4.82
CA ASN A 34 -5.95 6.00 5.27
C ASN A 34 -5.09 5.57 6.46
N LEU A 35 -3.78 5.86 6.45
CA LEU A 35 -2.87 5.51 7.54
C LEU A 35 -1.78 6.55 7.74
N THR A 36 -1.32 6.67 8.98
CA THR A 36 -0.04 7.31 9.29
C THR A 36 0.94 6.27 9.83
N ILE A 37 2.11 6.10 9.22
CA ILE A 37 3.16 5.19 9.68
C ILE A 37 4.36 6.03 10.11
N VAL A 38 4.75 5.90 11.38
CA VAL A 38 5.81 6.71 11.98
C VAL A 38 6.91 5.84 12.54
N GLY A 39 8.13 6.03 12.04
CA GLY A 39 9.32 5.48 12.67
C GLY A 39 9.77 6.33 13.86
N LYS A 40 10.26 5.66 14.90
CA LYS A 40 10.79 6.31 16.10
C LYS A 40 12.04 7.14 15.81
N ASP A 41 12.82 6.71 14.82
CA ASP A 41 14.05 7.36 14.38
C ASP A 41 14.29 7.09 12.89
N LYS A 42 14.44 8.14 12.08
CA LYS A 42 14.71 8.03 10.64
C LYS A 42 15.97 7.21 10.34
N LYS A 43 17.03 7.36 11.13
CA LYS A 43 18.32 6.70 10.88
C LYS A 43 18.25 5.20 11.18
N ASN A 44 17.41 4.80 12.13
CA ASN A 44 17.40 3.45 12.68
C ASN A 44 16.09 2.69 12.41
N THR A 45 15.03 3.33 11.92
CA THR A 45 13.78 2.66 11.51
C THR A 45 13.79 2.46 10.01
N ILE A 46 14.27 1.29 9.60
CA ILE A 46 14.56 0.96 8.20
C ILE A 46 13.61 -0.14 7.73
N ILE A 47 12.89 0.09 6.65
CA ILE A 47 12.18 -0.97 5.94
C ILE A 47 13.02 -1.32 4.71
N ASP A 48 13.51 -2.56 4.68
CA ASP A 48 14.44 -3.05 3.66
C ASP A 48 13.77 -4.17 2.84
N ALA A 49 13.42 -3.84 1.60
CA ALA A 49 12.78 -4.77 0.67
C ALA A 49 13.75 -5.79 0.03
N ARG A 50 15.06 -5.69 0.29
CA ARG A 50 16.10 -6.64 -0.17
C ARG A 50 16.01 -6.99 -1.67
N GLN A 51 15.61 -6.03 -2.49
CA GLN A 51 15.39 -6.18 -3.93
C GLN A 51 14.32 -7.21 -4.32
N GLN A 52 13.44 -7.59 -3.40
CA GLN A 52 12.41 -8.60 -3.64
C GLN A 52 11.10 -8.02 -4.21
N GLY A 53 10.94 -6.70 -4.22
CA GLY A 53 9.73 -6.04 -4.72
C GLY A 53 9.62 -4.59 -4.25
N LYS A 54 8.48 -3.96 -4.54
CA LYS A 54 8.11 -2.67 -3.97
C LYS A 54 7.81 -2.84 -2.49
N ILE A 55 7.93 -1.79 -1.66
CA ILE A 55 7.49 -1.88 -0.26
C ILE A 55 5.97 -1.69 -0.17
N PHE A 56 5.46 -0.57 -0.69
CA PHE A 56 4.04 -0.23 -0.58
C PHE A 56 3.33 -0.14 -1.93
N ARG A 57 2.12 -0.72 -1.98
CA ARG A 57 1.09 -0.46 -3.00
C ARG A 57 -0.05 0.31 -2.34
N ILE A 58 -0.08 1.62 -2.58
CA ILE A 58 -0.99 2.53 -1.90
C ILE A 58 -2.21 2.77 -2.80
N TYR A 59 -3.40 2.53 -2.26
CA TYR A 59 -4.69 2.89 -2.87
C TYR A 59 -5.48 3.91 -2.02
N GLY A 60 -5.08 4.11 -0.76
CA GLY A 60 -5.62 5.12 0.17
C GLY A 60 -4.69 6.32 0.35
N GLN A 61 -4.93 7.15 1.37
CA GLN A 61 -4.02 8.24 1.74
C GLN A 61 -3.05 7.79 2.83
N VAL A 62 -1.75 7.82 2.55
CA VAL A 62 -0.73 7.36 3.52
C VAL A 62 0.28 8.46 3.82
N THR A 63 0.51 8.72 5.10
CA THR A 63 1.58 9.59 5.57
C THR A 63 2.70 8.74 6.17
N LEU A 64 3.93 8.94 5.69
CA LEU A 64 5.13 8.25 6.16
C LEU A 64 6.03 9.28 6.86
N ILE A 65 6.39 9.04 8.12
CA ILE A 65 7.17 10.00 8.95
C ILE A 65 8.34 9.29 9.62
N ASN A 66 9.54 9.87 9.57
CA ASN A 66 10.72 9.39 10.32
C ASN A 66 11.08 7.91 10.09
N LEU A 67 10.98 7.43 8.86
CA LEU A 67 11.48 6.11 8.46
C LEU A 67 12.35 6.21 7.20
N THR A 68 13.20 5.20 7.03
CA THR A 68 14.03 5.02 5.85
C THR A 68 13.54 3.80 5.07
N LEU A 69 13.42 3.93 3.75
CA LEU A 69 12.93 2.89 2.85
C LEU A 69 14.04 2.58 1.84
N ILE A 70 14.50 1.32 1.79
CA ILE A 70 15.63 0.94 0.94
C ILE A 70 15.38 -0.35 0.17
N ASN A 71 16.20 -0.53 -0.88
CA ASN A 71 16.27 -1.75 -1.68
C ASN A 71 14.91 -2.23 -2.22
N GLY A 72 14.00 -1.29 -2.53
CA GLY A 72 12.81 -1.60 -3.32
C GLY A 72 13.19 -1.93 -4.76
N TYR A 73 12.42 -2.80 -5.41
CA TYR A 73 12.68 -3.26 -6.78
C TYR A 73 11.40 -3.40 -7.60
N LEU A 74 11.42 -2.88 -8.83
CA LEU A 74 10.32 -2.93 -9.79
C LEU A 74 10.79 -3.45 -11.17
N GLY A 75 11.67 -4.45 -11.19
CA GLY A 75 12.16 -4.99 -12.47
C GLY A 75 13.00 -4.00 -13.28
N VAL A 76 13.43 -4.44 -14.47
CA VAL A 76 14.34 -3.70 -15.38
C VAL A 76 13.65 -2.69 -16.30
N HIS A 77 12.32 -2.67 -16.38
CA HIS A 77 11.57 -1.87 -17.36
C HIS A 77 10.64 -0.80 -16.77
N GLU A 78 10.47 -0.76 -15.44
CA GLU A 78 9.56 0.20 -14.81
C GLU A 78 10.32 1.05 -13.80
N ASN A 79 10.55 2.32 -14.15
CA ASN A 79 11.02 3.35 -13.23
C ASN A 79 9.94 3.59 -12.17
N GLY A 80 9.93 2.78 -11.10
CA GLY A 80 8.85 2.87 -10.10
C GLY A 80 9.19 2.32 -8.73
N GLY A 81 10.41 2.59 -8.27
CA GLY A 81 10.69 2.97 -6.89
C GLY A 81 10.29 2.02 -5.75
N VAL A 82 10.47 2.55 -4.54
CA VAL A 82 10.19 1.83 -3.30
C VAL A 82 8.68 1.82 -2.97
N ILE A 83 7.90 2.70 -3.61
CA ILE A 83 6.47 2.93 -3.38
C ILE A 83 5.76 3.15 -4.72
N THR A 84 4.56 2.57 -4.88
CA THR A 84 3.62 2.93 -5.96
C THR A 84 2.30 3.40 -5.36
N ASN A 85 1.78 4.53 -5.84
CA ASN A 85 0.44 5.02 -5.53
C ASN A 85 -0.49 4.78 -6.74
N MET A 86 -1.49 3.93 -6.54
CA MET A 86 -2.43 3.44 -7.54
C MET A 86 -3.79 4.09 -7.29
N LYS A 87 -4.35 4.75 -8.30
CA LYS A 87 -5.73 5.21 -8.24
C LYS A 87 -6.66 3.99 -8.20
N LYS A 88 -7.55 3.89 -7.21
CA LYS A 88 -8.61 2.86 -7.22
C LYS A 88 -9.55 3.17 -8.39
N THR A 89 -9.43 2.46 -9.49
CA THR A 89 -10.39 2.53 -10.59
C THR A 89 -11.64 1.76 -10.17
N GLY A 90 -12.74 2.47 -9.93
CA GLY A 90 -14.05 1.85 -9.82
C GLY A 90 -14.44 1.32 -11.19
N VAL A 91 -14.77 0.04 -11.31
CA VAL A 91 -15.42 -0.47 -12.52
C VAL A 91 -16.78 0.26 -12.62
N PRO A 92 -17.07 0.99 -13.70
CA PRO A 92 -18.41 1.50 -13.92
C PRO A 92 -19.33 0.29 -14.11
N ILE A 93 -20.16 0.01 -13.12
CA ILE A 93 -21.26 -0.94 -13.26
C ILE A 93 -22.27 -0.26 -14.21
N ILE A 94 -22.15 -0.54 -15.50
CA ILE A 94 -23.23 -0.25 -16.45
C ILE A 94 -24.39 -1.14 -16.02
N PRO A 95 -25.56 -0.61 -15.62
CA PRO A 95 -26.67 -1.45 -15.24
C PRO A 95 -27.22 -2.12 -16.50
N ILE A 96 -26.73 -3.32 -16.82
CA ILE A 96 -27.36 -4.26 -17.76
C ILE A 96 -28.57 -4.88 -17.04
N ILE A 97 -29.47 -4.05 -16.53
CA ILE A 97 -30.78 -4.44 -15.99
C ILE A 97 -31.77 -3.36 -16.43
N LEU A 98 -31.97 -3.22 -17.74
CA LEU A 98 -33.18 -2.61 -18.31
C LEU A 98 -33.46 -3.11 -19.73
N ILE A 99 -33.24 -4.40 -20.00
CA ILE A 99 -33.81 -5.08 -21.18
C ILE A 99 -34.67 -6.23 -20.64
N LEU A 100 -35.83 -5.90 -20.07
CA LEU A 100 -36.87 -6.90 -19.80
C LEU A 100 -38.31 -6.34 -19.80
N LEU A 101 -38.53 -5.14 -20.35
CA LEU A 101 -39.87 -4.53 -20.41
C LEU A 101 -40.29 -3.98 -21.78
N SER A 102 -39.63 -4.38 -22.88
CA SER A 102 -40.07 -4.01 -24.24
C SER A 102 -40.45 -5.18 -25.14
N ILE A 103 -40.73 -6.37 -24.57
CA ILE A 103 -41.29 -7.51 -25.31
C ILE A 103 -42.73 -7.85 -24.87
N LEU A 104 -43.35 -6.96 -24.09
CA LEU A 104 -44.80 -6.99 -23.87
C LEU A 104 -45.40 -5.73 -24.49
N GLY A 105 -45.60 -5.80 -25.81
CA GLY A 105 -46.21 -4.78 -26.65
C GLY A 105 -46.40 -5.37 -28.03
#